data_AF-I3T7B0-F1
#
_entry.id   AF-I3T7B0-F1
#
_cell.length_a   1.000
_cell.length_b   1.000
_cell.length_c   1.000
_cell.angle_alpha   90.00
_cell.angle_beta   90.00
_cell.angle_gamma   90.00
#
_symmetry.space_group_name_H-M   'P 1'
#
loop_
_entity.id
_entity.type
_entity.pdbx_description
1 polymer ?
#
loop_
_entity_poly.entity_id
_entity_poly.type
_entity_poly.pdbx_seq_one_letter_code
_entity_poly.pdbx_strand_id
1 'polypeptide(L)'
;MVDFTTSKLGKNVEAVSTDVNKEKELQQYTIAPGVKKLTEDKAVVCHKENYPYAVFFCHKTNAVKAYFVPLEGVDGSRVKAVAVCHTDTSKWNPKHLAFQVLKVKPGTVSVCHFLPQDHVVWVPK
;
A
#
# COMPACT_ATOMS: atom_id res chain seq x y z
N MET A 1 3.65 10.49 -11.99
CA MET A 1 3.34 10.25 -10.55
C MET A 1 2.87 11.52 -9.85
N VAL A 2 3.75 12.50 -9.60
CA VAL A 2 3.43 13.70 -8.79
C VAL A 2 2.27 14.52 -9.36
N ASP A 3 2.27 14.80 -10.66
CA ASP A 3 1.18 15.56 -11.31
C ASP A 3 -0.18 14.86 -11.18
N PHE A 4 -0.19 13.53 -11.38
CA PHE A 4 -1.39 12.73 -11.17
C PHE A 4 -1.84 12.81 -9.70
N THR A 5 -0.94 12.57 -8.75
CA THR A 5 -1.26 12.65 -7.31
C THR A 5 -1.85 14.00 -6.94
N THR A 6 -1.20 15.09 -7.33
CA THR A 6 -1.64 16.44 -6.96
C THR A 6 -2.94 16.82 -7.64
N SER A 7 -3.22 16.31 -8.85
CA SER A 7 -4.53 16.45 -9.50
C SER A 7 -5.66 15.70 -8.77
N LYS A 8 -5.34 14.64 -8.01
CA LYS A 8 -6.32 13.76 -7.34
C LYS A 8 -6.54 14.06 -5.86
N LEU A 9 -5.51 14.58 -5.18
CA LEU A 9 -5.50 14.84 -3.74
C LEU A 9 -5.28 16.31 -3.37
N GLY A 10 -4.89 17.17 -4.32
CA GLY A 10 -4.49 18.54 -4.07
C GLY A 10 -2.97 18.69 -3.89
N LYS A 11 -2.51 19.91 -3.63
CA LYS A 11 -1.07 20.23 -3.54
C LYS A 11 -0.43 19.86 -2.20
N ASN A 12 -1.21 19.77 -1.13
CA ASN A 12 -0.71 19.44 0.21
C ASN A 12 -0.76 17.93 0.43
N VAL A 13 0.28 17.23 -0.01
CA VAL A 13 0.39 15.77 0.06
C VAL A 13 1.72 15.34 0.64
N GLU A 14 1.73 14.17 1.26
CA GLU A 14 2.91 13.50 1.78
C GLU A 14 3.10 12.16 1.05
N ALA A 15 4.34 11.85 0.68
CA ALA A 15 4.73 10.56 0.11
C ALA A 15 5.24 9.65 1.23
N VAL A 16 4.75 8.41 1.25
CA VAL A 16 5.17 7.37 2.18
C VAL A 16 5.43 6.07 1.42
N SER A 17 6.45 5.33 1.83
CA SER A 17 6.79 4.02 1.28
C SER A 17 7.20 3.08 2.41
N THR A 18 7.24 1.78 2.12
CA THR A 18 7.85 0.82 3.03
C THR A 18 9.34 1.12 3.14
N ASP A 19 9.85 1.26 4.36
CA ASP A 19 11.25 1.57 4.64
C ASP A 19 11.92 0.37 5.33
N VAL A 20 12.90 -0.19 4.64
CA VAL A 20 13.67 -1.37 5.05
C VAL A 20 15.11 -0.94 5.27
N ASN A 21 15.58 -1.00 6.51
CA ASN A 21 16.92 -0.52 6.87
C ASN A 21 18.06 -1.29 6.16
N LYS A 22 17.85 -2.57 5.82
CA LYS A 22 18.79 -3.42 5.08
C LYS A 22 18.03 -4.48 4.29
N GLU A 23 18.38 -4.67 3.02
CA GLU A 23 17.93 -5.83 2.26
C GLU A 23 18.44 -7.11 2.94
N LYS A 24 17.53 -8.05 3.15
CA LYS A 24 17.75 -9.30 3.86
C LYS A 24 17.09 -10.42 3.09
N GLU A 25 17.53 -11.65 3.35
CA GLU A 25 16.88 -12.82 2.79
C GLU A 25 15.42 -12.92 3.22
N LEU A 26 14.66 -13.72 2.47
CA LEU A 26 13.26 -14.02 2.78
C LEU A 26 13.17 -14.59 4.20
N GLN A 27 12.36 -13.93 5.03
CA GLN A 27 12.18 -14.29 6.43
C GLN A 27 10.75 -14.05 6.90
N GLN A 28 10.42 -14.62 8.05
CA GLN A 28 9.16 -14.34 8.72
C GLN A 28 9.24 -13.02 9.48
N TYR A 29 8.13 -12.29 9.44
CA TYR A 29 7.94 -11.06 10.19
C TYR A 29 6.71 -11.19 11.09
N THR A 30 6.77 -10.52 12.23
CA THR A 30 5.63 -10.33 13.12
C THR A 30 5.26 -8.85 13.14
N ILE A 31 3.98 -8.54 13.40
CA ILE A 31 3.53 -7.16 13.58
C ILE A 31 3.95 -6.72 14.98
N ALA A 32 4.83 -5.72 15.03
CA ALA A 32 5.25 -5.11 16.28
C ALA A 32 4.25 -4.02 16.72
N PRO A 33 4.22 -3.66 18.02
CA PRO A 33 3.38 -2.57 18.51
C PRO A 33 3.65 -1.23 17.78
N GLY A 34 2.63 -0.37 17.72
CA GLY A 34 2.75 0.98 17.15
C GLY A 34 2.23 1.15 15.73
N VAL A 35 1.27 0.31 15.31
CA VAL A 35 0.53 0.53 14.05
C VAL A 35 -0.10 1.92 14.05
N LYS A 36 0.23 2.74 13.04
CA LYS A 36 -0.25 4.11 12.91
C LYS A 36 -1.07 4.25 11.65
N LYS A 37 -2.29 4.78 11.78
CA LYS A 37 -3.12 5.12 10.63
C LYS A 37 -2.57 6.36 9.92
N LEU A 38 -2.51 6.30 8.59
CA LEU A 38 -2.03 7.38 7.73
C LEU A 38 -3.18 8.17 7.10
N THR A 39 -4.22 7.48 6.66
CA THR A 39 -5.43 8.08 6.06
C THR A 39 -6.63 7.16 6.27
N GLU A 40 -7.82 7.74 6.24
CA GLU A 40 -9.09 7.04 6.45
C GLU A 40 -9.96 6.87 5.21
N ASP A 41 -9.65 7.59 4.11
CA ASP A 41 -10.53 7.62 2.95
C ASP A 41 -9.79 7.79 1.60
N LYS A 42 -8.82 8.71 1.55
CA LYS A 42 -8.18 9.13 0.29
C LYS A 42 -6.70 8.83 0.31
N ALA A 43 -6.26 8.09 -0.70
CA ALA A 43 -4.86 7.89 -1.06
C ALA A 43 -4.72 7.76 -2.57
N VAL A 44 -3.53 8.05 -3.08
CA VAL A 44 -3.08 7.58 -4.39
C VAL A 44 -1.99 6.57 -4.14
N VAL A 45 -2.15 5.36 -4.68
CA VAL A 45 -1.13 4.31 -4.61
C VAL A 45 -0.45 4.23 -5.96
N CYS A 46 0.87 4.25 -5.97
CA CYS A 46 1.71 4.15 -7.14
C CYS A 46 2.58 2.90 -7.04
N HIS A 47 2.32 1.95 -7.93
CA HIS A 47 3.05 0.71 -8.05
C HIS A 47 4.17 0.88 -9.07
N LYS A 48 5.39 0.51 -8.71
CA LYS A 48 6.49 0.50 -9.67
C LYS A 48 6.29 -0.69 -10.60
N GLU A 49 6.33 -0.42 -11.89
CA GLU A 49 6.21 -1.45 -12.91
C GLU A 49 7.56 -2.12 -13.15
N ASN A 50 7.53 -3.40 -13.52
CA ASN A 50 8.74 -4.13 -13.90
C ASN A 50 9.22 -3.67 -15.29
N TYR A 51 9.86 -2.50 -15.32
CA TYR A 51 10.31 -1.83 -16.52
C TYR A 51 11.72 -1.24 -16.31
N PRO A 52 12.58 -1.17 -17.34
CA PRO A 52 13.95 -0.66 -17.18
C PRO A 52 14.05 0.80 -16.69
N TYR A 53 12.98 1.57 -16.87
CA TYR A 53 12.87 2.96 -16.42
C TYR A 53 11.89 3.08 -15.26
N ALA A 54 11.99 4.18 -14.50
CA ALA A 54 11.12 4.48 -13.37
C ALA A 54 9.68 4.79 -13.81
N VAL A 55 8.91 3.74 -14.12
CA VAL A 55 7.50 3.81 -14.50
C VAL A 55 6.64 3.36 -13.32
N PHE A 56 5.63 4.16 -13.01
CA PHE A 56 4.70 3.89 -11.93
C PHE A 56 3.27 3.86 -12.44
N PHE A 57 2.57 2.75 -12.20
CA PHE A 57 1.13 2.69 -12.32
C PHE A 57 0.50 3.29 -11.07
N CYS A 58 -0.07 4.50 -11.21
CA CYS A 58 -0.74 5.18 -10.12
C CYS A 58 -2.26 5.08 -10.27
N HIS A 59 -2.95 4.81 -9.17
CA HIS A 59 -4.41 4.87 -9.11
C HIS A 59 -4.89 5.55 -7.84
N LYS A 60 -6.00 6.28 -7.98
CA LYS A 60 -6.80 6.73 -6.83
C LYS A 60 -7.93 5.72 -6.65
N THR A 61 -8.07 5.22 -5.43
CA THR A 61 -9.22 4.42 -5.05
C THR A 61 -9.92 5.14 -3.90
N ASN A 62 -11.24 5.28 -3.99
CA ASN A 62 -12.03 5.80 -2.87
C ASN A 62 -12.14 4.70 -1.81
N ALA A 63 -12.39 5.08 -0.55
CA ALA A 63 -12.51 4.11 0.55
C ALA A 63 -11.22 3.26 0.70
N VAL A 64 -10.08 3.94 0.76
CA VAL A 64 -8.77 3.33 1.08
C VAL A 64 -8.29 3.83 2.42
N LYS A 65 -7.85 2.89 3.25
CA LYS A 65 -7.13 3.17 4.49
C LYS A 65 -5.67 2.78 4.29
N ALA A 66 -4.75 3.63 4.72
CA ALA A 66 -3.33 3.30 4.74
C ALA A 66 -2.80 3.35 6.16
N TYR A 67 -1.81 2.52 6.44
CA TYR A 67 -1.21 2.35 7.76
C TYR A 67 0.30 2.22 7.64
N PHE A 68 1.02 2.83 8.58
CA PHE A 68 2.34 2.35 8.95
C PHE A 68 2.18 1.17 9.90
N VAL A 69 2.86 0.09 9.56
CA VAL A 69 2.86 -1.16 10.31
C VAL A 69 4.32 -1.49 10.63
N PRO A 70 4.75 -1.30 11.89
CA PRO A 70 6.04 -1.80 12.33
C PRO A 70 6.08 -3.32 12.21
N LEU A 71 7.07 -3.84 11.50
CA LEU A 71 7.33 -5.27 11.41
C LEU A 71 8.68 -5.59 12.05
N GLU A 72 8.73 -6.72 12.76
CA GLU A 72 9.94 -7.27 13.36
C GLU A 72 10.22 -8.66 12.79
N GLY A 73 11.39 -8.80 12.16
CA GLY A 73 11.88 -10.04 11.59
C GLY A 73 12.45 -10.96 12.65
N VAL A 74 12.50 -12.26 12.38
CA VAL A 74 13.11 -13.27 13.27
C VAL A 74 14.61 -13.01 13.51
N ASP A 75 15.26 -12.28 12.61
CA ASP A 75 16.65 -11.83 12.74
C ASP A 75 16.81 -10.52 13.55
N GLY A 76 15.72 -10.00 14.12
CA GLY A 76 15.67 -8.72 14.85
C GLY A 76 15.63 -7.49 13.95
N SER A 77 15.55 -7.65 12.63
CA SER A 77 15.37 -6.53 11.70
C SER A 77 14.03 -5.84 11.92
N ARG A 78 14.01 -4.52 11.74
CA ARG A 78 12.80 -3.71 11.84
C ARG A 78 12.50 -3.05 10.51
N VAL A 79 11.26 -3.18 10.07
CA VAL A 79 10.74 -2.60 8.84
C VAL A 79 9.58 -1.67 9.18
N LYS A 80 9.60 -0.45 8.64
CA LYS A 80 8.42 0.41 8.67
C LYS A 80 7.60 0.12 7.42
N ALA A 81 6.75 -0.88 7.48
CA ALA A 81 5.95 -1.28 6.33
C ALA A 81 4.76 -0.35 6.14
N VAL A 82 4.37 -0.14 4.88
CA VAL A 82 3.10 0.49 4.53
C VAL A 82 2.12 -0.58 4.11
N ALA A 83 0.95 -0.60 4.76
CA ALA A 83 -0.17 -1.44 4.37
C ALA A 83 -1.31 -0.56 3.85
N VAL A 84 -1.94 -1.01 2.78
CA VAL A 84 -3.16 -0.40 2.24
C VAL A 84 -4.31 -1.38 2.31
N CYS A 85 -5.48 -0.89 2.70
CA CYS A 85 -6.72 -1.64 2.78
C CYS A 85 -7.76 -0.95 1.90
N HIS A 86 -8.27 -1.68 0.91
CA HIS A 86 -9.37 -1.29 0.07
C HIS A 86 -10.67 -1.76 0.74
N THR A 87 -11.43 -0.82 1.30
CA THR A 87 -12.65 -1.16 2.05
C THR A 87 -13.88 -1.28 1.16
N ASP A 88 -13.84 -0.69 -0.05
CA ASP A 88 -14.83 -0.94 -1.10
C ASP A 88 -14.14 -1.54 -2.34
N THR A 89 -14.39 -2.82 -2.56
CA THR A 89 -13.88 -3.58 -3.71
C THR A 89 -14.96 -3.87 -4.75
N SER A 90 -16.16 -3.29 -4.63
CA SER A 90 -17.32 -3.59 -5.48
C SER A 90 -17.09 -3.34 -6.97
N LYS A 91 -16.27 -2.34 -7.30
CA LYS A 91 -15.94 -1.94 -8.68
C LYS A 91 -14.67 -2.61 -9.23
N TRP A 92 -14.03 -3.47 -8.45
CA TRP A 92 -12.85 -4.18 -8.92
C TRP A 92 -13.23 -5.21 -9.98
N ASN A 93 -12.30 -5.51 -10.88
CA ASN A 93 -12.48 -6.59 -11.83
C ASN A 93 -12.84 -7.88 -11.08
N PRO A 94 -13.97 -8.55 -11.35
CA PRO A 94 -14.33 -9.80 -10.67
C PRO A 94 -13.30 -10.92 -10.83
N LYS A 95 -12.45 -10.84 -11.86
CA LYS A 95 -11.33 -11.76 -12.09
C LYS A 95 -10.02 -11.31 -11.44
N HIS A 96 -10.01 -10.24 -10.65
CA HIS A 96 -8.81 -9.74 -9.96
C HIS A 96 -8.19 -10.83 -9.07
N LEU A 97 -6.85 -10.90 -9.06
CA LEU A 97 -6.10 -11.96 -8.39
C LEU A 97 -6.48 -12.13 -6.91
N ALA A 98 -6.70 -11.02 -6.20
CA ALA A 98 -7.12 -11.03 -4.79
C ALA A 98 -8.37 -11.89 -4.54
N PHE A 99 -9.37 -11.84 -5.43
CA PHE A 99 -10.60 -12.63 -5.30
C PHE A 99 -10.36 -14.12 -5.55
N GLN A 100 -9.42 -14.45 -6.44
CA GLN A 100 -9.04 -15.82 -6.74
C GLN A 100 -8.24 -16.47 -5.59
N VAL A 101 -7.35 -15.70 -4.96
CA VAL A 101 -6.52 -16.16 -3.84
C VAL A 101 -7.34 -16.26 -2.56
N LEU A 102 -8.09 -15.21 -2.22
CA LEU A 102 -8.85 -15.13 -0.97
C LEU A 102 -10.20 -15.87 -1.03
N LYS A 103 -10.63 -16.32 -2.22
CA LYS A 103 -11.93 -17.00 -2.44
C LYS A 103 -13.14 -16.16 -2.01
N VAL A 104 -13.09 -14.86 -2.28
CA VAL A 104 -14.15 -13.89 -1.98
C VAL A 104 -14.61 -13.15 -3.24
N LYS A 105 -15.75 -12.45 -3.18
CA LYS A 105 -16.32 -11.71 -4.32
C LYS A 105 -16.12 -10.19 -4.16
N PRO A 106 -16.12 -9.42 -5.27
CA PRO A 106 -16.13 -7.96 -5.20
C PRO A 106 -17.18 -7.42 -4.23
N GLY A 107 -16.80 -6.45 -3.40
CA GLY A 107 -17.71 -5.74 -2.49
C GLY A 107 -18.14 -6.52 -1.24
N THR A 108 -17.70 -7.77 -1.07
CA THR A 108 -18.09 -8.59 0.09
C THR A 108 -17.18 -8.39 1.30
N VAL A 109 -15.90 -8.10 1.07
CA VAL A 109 -14.89 -7.92 2.11
C VAL A 109 -13.90 -6.82 1.72
N SER A 110 -13.21 -6.29 2.73
CA SER A 110 -12.04 -5.46 2.51
C SER A 110 -10.86 -6.31 2.05
N VAL A 111 -10.05 -5.78 1.13
CA VAL A 111 -8.80 -6.41 0.70
C VAL A 111 -7.64 -5.54 1.16
N CYS A 112 -6.76 -6.09 1.98
CA CYS A 112 -5.56 -5.42 2.47
C CYS A 112 -4.29 -6.09 1.92
N HIS A 113 -3.25 -5.31 1.69
CA HIS A 113 -1.92 -5.83 1.37
C HIS A 113 -0.82 -4.87 1.81
N PHE A 114 0.37 -5.42 2.05
CA PHE A 114 1.58 -4.64 2.21
C PHE A 114 2.08 -4.16 0.85
N LEU A 115 2.81 -3.04 0.86
CA LEU A 115 3.48 -2.51 -0.31
C LEU A 115 4.97 -2.81 -0.27
N PRO A 116 5.58 -3.23 -1.41
CA PRO A 116 7.02 -3.31 -1.53
C PRO A 116 7.71 -1.96 -1.29
N GLN A 117 9.01 -1.98 -1.00
CA GLN A 117 9.81 -0.79 -0.66
C GLN A 117 9.82 0.28 -1.77
N ASP A 118 9.72 -0.14 -3.02
CA ASP A 118 9.75 0.74 -4.20
C ASP A 118 8.36 1.20 -4.66
N HIS A 119 7.31 0.92 -3.87
CA HIS A 119 5.96 1.45 -4.08
C HIS A 119 5.72 2.67 -3.20
N VAL A 120 4.92 3.62 -3.69
CA VAL A 120 4.66 4.89 -3.01
C VAL A 120 3.17 5.06 -2.78
N VAL A 121 2.80 5.38 -1.54
CA VAL A 121 1.47 5.89 -1.19
C VAL A 121 1.57 7.39 -0.99
N TRP A 122 0.62 8.11 -1.58
CA TRP A 122 0.45 9.53 -1.36
C TRP A 122 -0.82 9.76 -0.55
N VAL A 123 -0.69 10.50 0.54
CA VAL A 123 -1.81 10.88 1.41
C VAL A 123 -1.92 12.40 1.52
N PRO A 124 -3.13 12.96 1.69
CA PRO A 124 -3.28 14.36 2.05
C PRO A 124 -2.60 14.66 3.39
N LYS A 125 -1.96 15.82 3.50
CA LYS A 125 -1.34 16.31 4.74
C LYS A 125 -2.27 17.25 5.51
#